data_AF-A0A4Q2ZMN5-F1
#
_entry.id   AF-A0A4Q2ZMN5-F1
#
_cell.length_a   1.000
_cell.length_b   1.000
_cell.length_c   1.000
_cell.angle_alpha   90.00
_cell.angle_beta   90.00
_cell.angle_gamma   90.00
#
_symmetry.space_group_name_H-M   'P 1'
#
loop_
_entity.id
_entity.type
_entity.pdbx_description
1 polymer ?
#
loop_
_entity_poly.entity_id
_entity_poly.type
_entity_poly.pdbx_seq_one_letter_code
_entity_poly.pdbx_strand_id
1 'polypeptide(L)'
;MDDNGGLGPEQQIVGVRTVIARMWTAHVVTGERGERGAMIGIYEQQGDAKAAADGKGWYGGMGDVSPVMTLTLPSGQTYLLQSSTPVEINVNLIQREKEIREQARQKLAALGLTAQERALLGITDKMLAP
;
A
#
# COMPACT_ATOMS: atom_id res chain seq x y z
N MET A 1 -31.04 -32.39 -42.54
CA MET A 1 -31.19 -32.02 -41.13
C MET A 1 -29.89 -32.46 -40.49
N ASP A 2 -28.90 -31.56 -40.50
CA ASP A 2 -27.59 -31.82 -39.92
C ASP A 2 -27.37 -30.80 -38.80
N ASP A 3 -27.56 -31.27 -37.57
CA ASP A 3 -27.25 -30.57 -36.32
C ASP A 3 -25.72 -30.47 -36.19
N ASN A 4 -25.15 -29.37 -36.67
CA ASN A 4 -23.82 -28.94 -36.23
C ASN A 4 -24.00 -27.86 -35.17
N GLY A 5 -24.30 -28.33 -33.95
CA GLY A 5 -24.20 -27.54 -32.73
C GLY A 5 -22.76 -27.06 -32.54
N GLY A 6 -22.50 -25.84 -33.03
CA GLY A 6 -21.28 -25.11 -32.76
C GLY A 6 -21.15 -24.92 -31.25
N LEU A 7 -20.25 -25.68 -30.64
CA LEU A 7 -19.78 -25.45 -29.28
C LEU A 7 -19.20 -24.04 -29.25
N GLY A 8 -19.84 -23.18 -28.45
CA GLY A 8 -19.48 -21.78 -28.29
C GLY A 8 -18.03 -21.60 -27.81
N PRO A 9 -17.51 -20.36 -27.90
CA PRO A 9 -16.12 -20.06 -27.59
C PRO A 9 -15.80 -20.58 -26.19
N GLU A 10 -14.79 -21.44 -26.16
CA GLU A 10 -14.15 -21.97 -24.97
C GLU A 10 -14.11 -20.86 -23.91
N GLN A 11 -14.86 -21.05 -22.83
CA GLN A 11 -14.58 -20.32 -21.61
C GLN A 11 -13.19 -20.77 -21.17
N GLN A 12 -12.19 -20.03 -21.63
CA GLN A 12 -10.83 -20.16 -21.20
C GLN A 12 -10.86 -19.84 -19.71
N ILE A 13 -10.92 -20.88 -18.88
CA ILE A 13 -10.65 -20.75 -17.45
C ILE A 13 -9.19 -20.28 -17.42
N VAL A 14 -9.00 -18.97 -17.30
CA VAL A 14 -7.71 -18.37 -16.97
C VAL A 14 -7.39 -18.95 -15.61
N GLY A 15 -6.62 -20.04 -15.60
CA GLY A 15 -6.23 -20.73 -14.39
C GLY A 15 -5.43 -19.74 -13.58
N VAL A 16 -6.08 -19.09 -12.61
CA VAL A 16 -5.42 -18.10 -11.77
C VAL A 16 -4.48 -18.89 -10.88
N ARG A 17 -3.21 -18.94 -11.27
CA ARG A 17 -2.17 -19.67 -10.55
C ARG A 17 -1.65 -18.79 -9.43
N THR A 18 -1.22 -19.44 -8.35
CA THR A 18 -0.42 -18.77 -7.34
C THR A 18 0.93 -18.41 -7.96
N VAL A 19 1.33 -17.14 -7.86
CA VAL A 19 2.58 -16.64 -8.44
C VAL A 19 3.52 -16.21 -7.31
N ILE A 20 4.76 -16.68 -7.37
CA ILE A 20 5.84 -16.19 -6.52
C ILE A 20 6.73 -15.30 -7.39
N ALA A 21 6.89 -14.04 -6.98
CA ALA A 21 7.67 -13.06 -7.75
C ALA A 21 8.65 -12.30 -6.84
N ARG A 22 9.74 -11.84 -7.44
CA ARG A 22 10.66 -10.89 -6.80
C ARG A 22 10.18 -9.47 -7.08
N MET A 23 9.97 -8.70 -6.03
CA MET A 23 9.57 -7.30 -6.05
C MET A 23 10.56 -6.46 -5.22
N TRP A 24 10.29 -5.17 -5.08
CA TRP A 24 11.14 -4.21 -4.39
C TRP A 24 10.36 -3.46 -3.32
N THR A 25 10.86 -3.47 -2.10
CA THR A 25 10.33 -2.65 -1.01
C THR A 25 11.09 -1.34 -0.93
N ALA A 26 10.40 -0.28 -0.54
CA ALA A 26 10.99 1.00 -0.17
C ALA A 26 10.65 1.31 1.29
N HIS A 27 11.64 1.73 2.08
CA HIS A 27 11.48 2.12 3.49
C HIS A 27 12.12 3.48 3.74
N VAL A 28 11.57 4.21 4.71
CA VAL A 28 12.21 5.41 5.26
C VAL A 28 13.49 4.99 5.99
N VAL A 29 14.54 5.81 5.93
CA VAL A 29 15.72 5.64 6.81
C VAL A 29 15.69 6.71 7.89
N THR A 30 15.65 6.28 9.15
CA THR A 30 15.39 7.16 10.29
C THR A 30 16.63 7.49 11.12
N GLY A 31 17.78 6.89 10.84
CA GLY A 31 19.01 7.11 11.61
C GLY A 31 20.27 7.13 10.77
N GLU A 32 21.34 7.71 11.35
CA GLU A 32 22.66 7.85 10.73
C GLU A 32 23.28 6.50 10.31
N ARG A 33 22.89 5.41 10.98
CA ARG A 33 23.36 4.05 10.69
C ARG A 33 22.53 3.28 9.66
N GLY A 34 21.58 3.94 9.00
CA GLY A 34 20.75 3.27 7.98
C GLY A 34 19.58 2.47 8.56
N GLU A 35 19.11 2.81 9.76
CA GLU A 35 17.98 2.13 10.40
C GLU A 35 16.70 2.27 9.56
N ARG A 36 16.03 1.14 9.31
CA ARG A 36 14.77 1.12 8.56
C ARG A 36 13.62 1.58 9.45
N GLY A 37 12.95 2.63 9.01
CA GLY A 37 11.70 3.12 9.55
C GLY A 37 10.49 2.51 8.84
N ALA A 38 9.44 3.32 8.71
CA ALA A 38 8.19 2.92 8.09
C ALA A 38 8.36 2.46 6.63
N MET A 39 7.55 1.48 6.23
CA MET A 39 7.45 1.04 4.83
C MET A 39 6.74 2.11 4.00
N ILE A 40 7.34 2.48 2.87
CA ILE A 40 6.77 3.42 1.90
C ILE A 40 5.85 2.67 0.95
N GLY A 41 6.26 1.50 0.47
CA GLY A 41 5.49 0.69 -0.47
C GLY A 41 6.28 -0.50 -1.02
N ILE A 42 5.60 -1.30 -1.83
CA ILE A 42 6.17 -2.43 -2.57
C ILE A 42 5.91 -2.20 -4.05
N TYR A 43 6.92 -2.43 -4.88
CA TYR A 43 6.93 -2.09 -6.29
C TYR A 43 7.42 -3.26 -7.13
N GLU A 44 6.87 -3.41 -8.32
CA GLU A 44 7.32 -4.44 -9.26
C GLU A 44 8.72 -4.12 -9.79
N GLN A 45 9.00 -2.85 -10.04
CA GLN A 45 10.27 -2.38 -10.60
C GLN A 45 11.12 -1.68 -9.54
N GLN A 46 12.44 -1.88 -9.63
CA GLN A 46 13.39 -1.22 -8.74
C GLN A 46 13.38 0.31 -8.92
N GLY A 47 13.15 0.78 -10.15
CA GLY A 47 13.10 2.21 -10.47
C GLY A 47 12.01 2.93 -9.69
N ASP A 48 10.82 2.35 -9.64
CA ASP A 48 9.67 2.92 -8.92
C ASP A 48 9.89 2.94 -7.41
N ALA A 49 10.48 1.87 -6.86
CA ALA A 49 10.87 1.84 -5.45
C ALA A 49 11.90 2.91 -5.11
N LYS A 50 12.88 3.16 -5.99
CA LYS A 50 13.87 4.24 -5.81
C LYS A 50 13.22 5.62 -5.90
N ALA A 51 12.33 5.84 -6.86
CA ALA A 51 11.60 7.10 -6.99
C ALA A 51 10.75 7.37 -5.74
N ALA A 52 10.10 6.35 -5.18
CA ALA A 52 9.33 6.48 -3.95
C ALA A 52 10.20 6.70 -2.69
N ALA A 53 11.40 6.11 -2.65
CA ALA A 53 12.36 6.24 -1.57
C ALA A 53 13.16 7.56 -1.62
N ASP A 54 13.13 8.29 -2.73
CA ASP A 54 13.86 9.54 -2.88
C ASP A 54 13.37 10.60 -1.88
N GLY A 55 14.33 11.26 -1.23
CA GLY A 55 14.04 12.22 -0.15
C GLY A 55 13.50 11.59 1.14
N LYS A 56 13.47 10.26 1.27
CA LYS A 56 12.98 9.53 2.47
C LYS A 56 14.10 8.92 3.32
N GLY A 57 15.34 9.24 3.00
CA GLY A 57 16.51 8.86 3.75
C GLY A 57 16.91 9.88 4.82
N TRP A 58 17.92 9.52 5.60
CA TRP A 58 18.57 10.43 6.53
C TRP A 58 19.09 11.69 5.81
N TYR A 59 18.90 12.88 6.40
CA TYR A 59 19.16 14.19 5.79
C TYR A 59 18.51 14.41 4.40
N GLY A 60 17.37 13.77 4.13
CA GLY A 60 16.69 13.89 2.83
C GLY A 60 17.38 13.12 1.71
N GLY A 61 18.24 12.15 2.05
CA GLY A 61 18.82 11.22 1.09
C GLY A 61 17.83 10.16 0.58
N MET A 62 18.37 9.13 -0.06
CA MET A 62 17.61 7.97 -0.51
C MET A 62 17.22 7.08 0.68
N GLY A 63 15.97 6.60 0.70
CA GLY A 63 15.52 5.57 1.63
C GLY A 63 16.14 4.19 1.34
N ASP A 64 15.78 3.18 2.13
CA ASP A 64 16.24 1.80 1.89
C ASP A 64 15.38 1.16 0.80
N VAL A 65 16.02 0.64 -0.24
CA VAL A 65 15.38 -0.12 -1.31
C VAL A 65 15.94 -1.53 -1.33
N SER A 66 15.09 -2.51 -1.07
CA SER A 66 15.50 -3.90 -0.91
C SER A 66 14.59 -4.87 -1.66
N PRO A 67 15.15 -5.92 -2.28
CA PRO A 67 14.34 -6.94 -2.93
C PRO A 67 13.55 -7.74 -1.89
N VAL A 68 12.34 -8.16 -2.25
CA VAL A 68 11.50 -9.03 -1.44
C VAL A 68 10.81 -10.06 -2.32
N MET A 69 10.47 -11.21 -1.73
CA MET A 69 9.65 -12.21 -2.41
C MET A 69 8.19 -12.03 -2.01
N THR A 70 7.31 -12.05 -3.01
CA THR A 70 5.87 -11.94 -2.82
C THR A 70 5.13 -13.17 -3.33
N LEU A 71 3.96 -13.40 -2.76
CA LEU A 71 3.03 -14.45 -3.13
C LEU A 71 1.72 -13.80 -3.56
N THR A 72 1.37 -13.90 -4.83
CA THR A 72 0.06 -13.46 -5.33
C THR A 72 -0.85 -14.67 -5.46
N LEU A 73 -1.95 -14.65 -4.71
CA LEU A 73 -2.95 -15.71 -4.71
C LEU A 73 -3.89 -15.60 -5.93
N PRO A 74 -4.61 -16.69 -6.26
CA PRO A 74 -5.67 -16.68 -7.26
C PRO A 74 -6.76 -15.62 -7.04
N SER A 75 -6.94 -15.16 -5.80
CA SER A 75 -7.87 -14.08 -5.43
C SER A 75 -7.38 -12.69 -5.85
N GLY A 76 -6.15 -12.57 -6.36
CA GLY A 76 -5.49 -11.28 -6.65
C GLY A 76 -4.82 -10.64 -5.44
N GLN A 77 -4.99 -11.20 -4.23
CA GLN A 77 -4.31 -10.72 -3.03
C GLN A 77 -2.82 -11.05 -3.10
N THR A 78 -1.98 -10.06 -2.82
CA THR A 78 -0.54 -10.23 -2.75
C THR A 78 -0.07 -10.15 -1.31
N TYR A 79 0.87 -11.01 -0.95
CA TYR A 79 1.47 -11.09 0.38
C TYR A 79 2.98 -10.99 0.26
N LEU A 80 3.64 -10.39 1.25
CA LEU A 80 5.07 -10.62 1.45
C LEU A 80 5.25 -12.00 2.09
N LEU A 81 6.23 -12.79 1.68
CA LEU A 81 6.46 -14.10 2.32
C LEU A 81 6.77 -14.03 3.82
N GLN A 82 7.18 -12.85 4.31
CA GLN A 82 7.46 -12.56 5.72
C GLN A 82 6.27 -11.97 6.49
N SER A 83 5.09 -11.79 5.86
CA SER A 83 3.91 -11.16 6.47
C SER A 83 2.63 -11.93 6.16
N SER A 84 1.74 -12.03 7.15
CA SER A 84 0.40 -12.59 6.96
C SER A 84 -0.63 -11.57 6.47
N THR A 85 -0.26 -10.29 6.38
CA THR A 85 -1.17 -9.22 5.96
C THR A 85 -1.03 -8.98 4.46
N PRO A 86 -2.15 -8.94 3.71
CA PRO A 86 -2.09 -8.63 2.28
C PRO A 86 -1.57 -7.20 2.08
N VAL A 87 -0.84 -7.03 1.00
CA VAL A 87 -0.20 -5.77 0.61
C VAL A 87 -0.68 -5.36 -0.76
N GLU A 88 -0.81 -4.05 -0.94
CA GLU A 88 -1.06 -3.46 -2.25
C GLU A 88 0.27 -3.12 -2.93
N ILE A 89 0.37 -3.44 -4.22
CA ILE A 89 1.57 -3.24 -5.02
C ILE A 89 1.45 -1.93 -5.78
N ASN A 90 2.59 -1.24 -5.94
CA ASN A 90 2.73 0.05 -6.60
C ASN A 90 1.94 1.19 -5.93
N VAL A 91 1.67 1.08 -4.63
CA VAL A 91 0.99 2.12 -3.83
C VAL A 91 1.98 2.74 -2.84
N ASN A 92 2.01 4.08 -2.79
CA ASN A 92 2.72 4.81 -1.74
C ASN A 92 1.85 4.88 -0.48
N LEU A 93 2.14 4.01 0.48
CA LEU A 93 1.39 3.85 1.73
C LEU A 93 1.40 5.14 2.56
N ILE A 94 2.54 5.86 2.59
CA ILE A 94 2.66 7.11 3.35
C ILE A 94 1.73 8.18 2.77
N GLN A 95 1.71 8.32 1.45
CA GLN A 95 0.83 9.29 0.79
C GLN A 95 -0.64 8.94 1.02
N ARG A 96 -0.99 7.65 0.89
CA ARG A 96 -2.35 7.19 1.15
C ARG A 96 -2.80 7.43 2.59
N GLU A 97 -1.92 7.17 3.57
CA GLU A 97 -2.22 7.47 4.96
C GLU A 97 -2.47 8.97 5.19
N LYS A 98 -1.68 9.84 4.55
CA LYS A 98 -1.90 11.29 4.61
C LYS A 98 -3.27 11.68 4.05
N GLU A 99 -3.64 11.12 2.90
CA GLU A 99 -4.95 11.38 2.28
C GLU A 99 -6.10 10.89 3.15
N ILE A 100 -5.97 9.69 3.74
CA ILE A 100 -6.98 9.15 4.67
C ILE A 100 -7.10 10.05 5.91
N ARG A 101 -5.99 10.50 6.49
CA ARG A 101 -5.99 11.42 7.63
C ARG A 101 -6.64 12.75 7.27
N GLU A 102 -6.33 13.31 6.12
CA GLU A 102 -6.90 14.58 5.67
C GLU A 102 -8.40 14.46 5.38
N GLN A 103 -8.83 13.37 4.74
CA GLN A 103 -10.26 13.08 4.55
C GLN A 103 -10.99 12.88 5.88
N ALA A 104 -10.37 12.19 6.85
CA ALA A 104 -10.94 12.02 8.18
C ALA A 104 -11.06 13.39 8.89
N ARG A 105 -10.04 14.25 8.77
CA ARG A 105 -10.07 15.61 9.30
C ARG A 105 -11.17 16.45 8.69
N GLN A 106 -11.34 16.41 7.36
CA GLN A 106 -12.40 17.13 6.67
C GLN A 106 -13.79 16.63 7.07
N LYS A 107 -13.99 15.31 7.19
CA LYS A 107 -15.25 14.74 7.69
C LYS A 107 -15.55 15.17 9.12
N LEU A 108 -14.54 15.17 10.00
CA LEU A 108 -14.69 15.65 11.39
C LEU A 108 -14.99 17.14 11.47
N ALA A 109 -14.36 17.96 10.63
CA ALA A 109 -14.65 19.39 10.54
C ALA A 109 -16.07 19.66 10.01
N ALA A 110 -16.50 18.90 9.00
CA ALA A 110 -17.85 19.01 8.41
C ALA A 110 -18.97 18.59 9.38
N LEU A 111 -18.68 17.71 10.35
CA LEU A 111 -19.66 17.31 11.37
C LEU A 111 -19.96 18.42 12.39
N GLY A 112 -19.21 19.52 12.41
CA GLY A 112 -19.52 20.69 13.25
C GLY A 112 -19.56 20.38 14.76
N LEU A 113 -18.90 19.30 15.19
CA LEU A 113 -19.00 18.79 16.56
C LEU A 113 -18.59 19.84 17.58
N THR A 114 -19.37 19.96 18.65
CA THR A 114 -19.06 20.83 19.79
C THR A 114 -17.84 20.30 20.55
N ALA A 115 -17.19 21.15 21.35
CA ALA A 115 -16.02 20.76 22.13
C ALA A 115 -16.30 19.58 23.11
N GLN A 116 -17.54 19.47 23.60
CA GLN A 116 -17.96 18.37 24.48
C GLN A 116 -18.09 17.05 23.73
N GLU A 117 -18.63 17.04 22.52
CA GLU A 117 -18.77 15.84 21.70
C GLU A 117 -17.40 15.32 21.21
N ARG A 118 -16.46 16.23 20.92
CA ARG A 118 -15.07 15.85 20.58
C ARG A 118 -14.35 15.20 21.76
N ALA A 119 -14.56 15.71 22.97
CA ALA A 119 -14.00 15.13 24.19
C ALA A 119 -14.58 13.73 24.49
N LEU A 120 -15.89 13.54 24.26
CA LEU A 120 -16.56 12.23 24.39
C LEU A 120 -16.04 11.19 23.38
N LEU A 121 -15.67 11.62 22.17
CA LEU A 121 -15.12 10.75 21.12
C LEU A 121 -13.59 10.55 21.22
N GLY A 122 -12.93 11.14 22.22
CA GLY A 122 -11.48 11.05 22.40
C GLY A 122 -10.66 11.76 21.31
N ILE A 123 -11.28 12.65 20.53
CA ILE A 123 -10.62 13.42 19.49
C ILE A 123 -9.91 14.60 20.16
N THR A 124 -8.59 14.55 20.22
CA THR A 124 -7.75 15.64 20.78
C THR A 124 -7.35 16.62 19.69
N ASP A 125 -7.21 17.91 20.03
CA ASP A 125 -6.84 18.97 19.07
C ASP A 125 -5.51 18.71 18.35
N LYS A 126 -4.62 17.87 18.88
CA LYS A 126 -3.40 17.40 18.18
C LYS A 126 -3.71 16.60 16.91
N MET A 127 -4.86 15.93 16.83
CA MET A 127 -5.31 15.22 15.63
C MET A 127 -5.93 16.16 14.58
N LEU A 128 -6.17 17.42 14.96
CA LEU A 128 -6.74 18.48 14.11
C LEU A 128 -5.71 19.59 13.79
N ALA A 129 -4.49 19.51 14.32
CA ALA A 129 -3.41 20.45 14.04
C ALA A 129 -2.76 20.14 12.67
N PRO A 130 -2.31 21.17 11.91
CA PRO A 130 -1.66 21.00 10.61
C PRO A 130 -0.34 20.24 10.67
#